data_AF-A0A9D2A7K3-F1
#
_entry.id   AF-A0A9D2A7K3-F1
#
_cell.length_a   1.000
_cell.length_b   1.000
_cell.length_c   1.000
_cell.angle_alpha   90.00
_cell.angle_beta   90.00
_cell.angle_gamma   90.00
#
_symmetry.space_group_name_H-M   'P 1'
#
loop_
_entity.id
_entity.type
_entity.pdbx_description
1 polymer ?
#
loop_
_entity_poly.entity_id
_entity_poly.type
_entity_poly.pdbx_seq_one_letter_code
_entity_poly.pdbx_strand_id
1 'polypeptide(L)'
;MTEISEGRKLRRTILRRQRARVAWSSILLMGHQSCEVMVPVAIGLAIDAAVAGGSPTMLVTSVVGLTLLFLALTMCYRWFARLSEGAVVDESHTLRVEIGARALGAVPLRRQHGELLTIASSDADQAARSIIWLCGLVGSGAALVLSCVVLLSIDALLGAVLIVTA
;
A
#
# COMPACT_ATOMS: atom_id res chain seq x y z
N MET A 1 -20.35 -16.95 -13.29
CA MET A 1 -19.20 -17.66 -12.67
C MET A 1 -17.92 -17.64 -13.52
N THR A 2 -18.01 -17.67 -14.86
CA THR A 2 -16.86 -17.61 -15.77
C THR A 2 -16.09 -16.28 -15.74
N GLU A 3 -16.76 -15.13 -15.74
CA GLU A 3 -16.08 -13.81 -15.72
C GLU A 3 -15.24 -13.57 -14.45
N ILE A 4 -15.74 -14.00 -13.28
CA ILE A 4 -15.01 -13.90 -12.00
C ILE A 4 -13.73 -14.76 -12.03
N SER A 5 -13.78 -15.93 -12.68
CA SER A 5 -12.61 -16.79 -12.88
C SER A 5 -11.57 -16.11 -13.79
N GLU A 6 -12.00 -15.50 -14.89
CA GLU A 6 -11.10 -14.82 -15.82
C GLU A 6 -10.42 -13.59 -15.17
N GLY A 7 -11.17 -12.78 -14.43
CA GLY A 7 -10.60 -11.67 -13.66
C GLY A 7 -9.57 -12.12 -12.62
N ARG A 8 -9.82 -13.26 -11.95
CA ARG A 8 -8.86 -13.84 -10.99
C ARG A 8 -7.59 -14.34 -11.69
N LYS A 9 -7.70 -14.96 -12.86
CA LYS A 9 -6.55 -15.41 -13.66
C LYS A 9 -5.71 -14.22 -14.14
N LEU A 10 -6.36 -13.14 -14.58
CA LEU A 10 -5.68 -11.90 -14.98
C LEU A 10 -4.89 -11.31 -13.83
N ARG A 11 -5.53 -11.08 -12.67
CA ARG A 11 -4.84 -10.59 -11.46
C ARG A 11 -3.68 -11.50 -11.06
N ARG A 12 -3.87 -12.82 -11.07
CA ARG A 12 -2.80 -13.77 -10.75
C ARG A 12 -1.62 -13.65 -11.73
N THR A 13 -1.88 -13.36 -13.00
CA THR A 13 -0.83 -13.20 -14.02
C THR A 13 -0.03 -11.93 -13.79
N ILE A 14 -0.73 -10.80 -13.59
CA ILE A 14 -0.13 -9.49 -13.25
C ILE A 14 0.75 -9.63 -12.01
N LEU A 15 0.23 -10.24 -10.94
CA LEU A 15 0.95 -10.42 -9.69
C LEU A 15 2.15 -11.38 -9.83
N ARG A 16 2.07 -12.40 -10.68
CA ARG A 16 3.21 -13.31 -10.92
C ARG A 16 4.32 -12.61 -11.71
N ARG A 17 3.98 -11.77 -12.69
CA ARG A 17 4.95 -10.99 -13.48
C ARG A 17 5.71 -10.01 -12.59
N GLN A 18 5.00 -9.30 -11.73
CA GLN A 18 5.56 -8.25 -10.88
C GLN A 18 5.87 -8.72 -9.45
N ARG A 19 5.98 -10.03 -9.20
CA ARG A 19 6.02 -10.62 -7.84
C ARG A 19 7.05 -9.98 -6.90
N ALA A 20 8.25 -9.69 -7.41
CA ALA A 20 9.33 -9.12 -6.60
C ALA A 20 9.03 -7.67 -6.24
N ARG A 21 8.56 -6.88 -7.21
CA ARG A 21 8.17 -5.48 -6.98
C ARG A 21 6.95 -5.39 -6.07
N VAL A 22 5.97 -6.27 -6.23
CA VAL A 22 4.80 -6.39 -5.34
C VAL A 22 5.25 -6.73 -3.92
N ALA A 23 6.10 -7.75 -3.74
CA ALA A 23 6.56 -8.15 -2.41
C ALA A 23 7.31 -7.02 -1.69
N TRP A 24 8.26 -6.37 -2.37
CA TRP A 24 9.01 -5.24 -1.79
C TRP A 24 8.11 -4.04 -1.54
N SER A 25 7.20 -3.72 -2.46
CA SER A 25 6.23 -2.62 -2.28
C SER A 25 5.32 -2.88 -1.08
N SER A 26 4.82 -4.10 -0.91
CA SER A 26 4.02 -4.48 0.26
C SER A 26 4.79 -4.31 1.56
N ILE A 27 6.05 -4.77 1.62
CA ILE A 27 6.90 -4.61 2.82
C ILE A 27 7.12 -3.13 3.13
N LEU A 28 7.42 -2.32 2.11
CA LEU A 28 7.65 -0.88 2.27
C LEU A 28 6.39 -0.16 2.74
N LEU A 29 5.22 -0.51 2.20
CA LEU A 29 3.97 0.09 2.62
C LEU A 29 3.56 -0.37 4.02
N MET A 30 3.77 -1.63 4.39
CA MET A 30 3.62 -2.10 5.77
C MET A 30 4.51 -1.29 6.73
N GLY A 31 5.76 -1.05 6.37
CA GLY A 31 6.68 -0.22 7.15
C GLY A 31 6.19 1.22 7.30
N HIS A 32 5.70 1.82 6.21
CA HIS A 32 5.10 3.16 6.23
C HIS A 32 3.89 3.24 7.16
N GLN A 33 2.92 2.33 6.99
CA GLN A 33 1.74 2.29 7.85
C GLN A 33 2.09 2.02 9.32
N SER A 34 3.10 1.19 9.58
CA SER A 34 3.57 0.94 10.94
C SER A 34 4.15 2.22 11.57
N CYS A 35 4.90 3.00 10.79
CA CYS A 35 5.40 4.29 11.24
C CYS A 35 4.26 5.26 11.53
N GLU A 36 3.23 5.34 10.68
CA GLU A 36 2.05 6.19 10.91
C GLU A 36 1.37 5.86 12.24
N VAL A 37 1.17 4.57 12.54
CA VAL A 37 0.58 4.12 13.81
C VAL A 37 1.47 4.51 15.00
N MET A 38 2.79 4.55 14.83
CA MET A 38 3.73 4.95 15.87
C MET A 38 3.85 6.47 16.07
N VAL A 39 3.41 7.30 15.13
CA VAL A 39 3.42 8.77 15.28
C VAL A 39 2.69 9.24 16.55
N PRO A 40 1.42 8.88 16.80
CA PRO A 40 0.73 9.31 18.02
C PRO A 40 1.38 8.78 19.30
N VAL A 41 1.95 7.57 19.27
CA VAL A 41 2.68 6.99 20.42
C VAL A 41 3.94 7.80 20.72
N ALA A 42 4.74 8.12 19.70
CA ALA A 42 5.95 8.93 19.84
C ALA A 42 5.63 10.35 20.33
N ILE A 43 4.52 10.94 19.87
CA ILE A 43 4.03 12.22 20.36
C ILE A 43 3.64 12.12 21.84
N GLY A 44 2.90 11.08 22.24
CA GLY A 44 2.54 10.85 23.64
C GLY A 44 3.77 10.78 24.55
N LEU A 45 4.77 9.97 24.17
CA LEU A 45 6.03 9.86 24.91
C LEU A 45 6.79 11.19 25.00
N ALA A 46 6.78 11.99 23.94
CA ALA A 46 7.40 13.32 23.94
C ALA A 46 6.67 14.30 24.87
N ILE A 47 5.34 14.21 24.96
CA ILE A 47 4.52 15.01 25.89
C ILE A 47 4.80 14.58 27.33
N ASP A 48 4.80 13.29 27.63
CA ASP A 48 5.09 12.77 28.98
C ASP A 48 6.46 13.22 29.46
N ALA A 49 7.46 13.18 28.57
CA ALA A 49 8.80 13.68 28.83
C ALA A 49 8.84 15.19 29.14
N ALA A 50 8.01 15.99 28.48
CA ALA A 50 7.93 17.43 28.71
C ALA A 50 7.23 17.75 30.04
N VAL A 51 6.13 17.04 30.37
CA VAL A 51 5.33 17.25 31.58
C VAL A 51 6.09 16.83 32.84
N ALA A 52 6.91 15.77 32.79
CA ALA A 52 7.68 15.26 33.93
C ALA A 52 8.87 16.15 34.38
N GLY A 53 8.91 17.42 33.98
CA GLY A 53 9.98 18.36 34.32
C GLY A 53 11.16 18.36 33.32
N GLY A 54 10.86 18.08 32.05
CA GLY A 54 11.78 17.83 30.94
C GLY A 54 13.20 18.41 31.05
N SER A 55 14.20 17.53 30.97
CA SER A 55 15.59 17.93 30.80
C SER A 55 15.90 18.24 29.31
N PRO A 56 16.90 19.08 29.01
CA PRO A 56 17.30 19.34 27.63
C PRO A 56 17.67 18.06 26.86
N THR A 57 18.22 17.06 27.54
CA THR A 57 18.57 15.76 26.94
C THR A 57 17.32 14.96 26.55
N MET A 58 16.25 14.99 27.34
CA MET A 58 14.96 14.36 26.98
C MET A 58 14.34 15.04 25.77
N LEU A 59 14.36 16.38 25.70
CA LEU A 59 13.85 17.12 24.55
C LEU A 59 14.62 16.78 23.27
N VAL A 60 15.95 16.77 23.33
CA VAL A 60 16.80 16.38 22.19
C VAL A 60 16.50 14.94 21.76
N THR A 61 16.36 14.01 22.71
CA THR A 61 16.06 12.60 22.41
C THR A 61 14.69 12.46 21.72
N SER A 62 13.66 13.17 22.18
CA SER A 62 12.33 13.16 21.55
C SER A 62 12.37 13.73 20.14
N VAL A 63 13.08 14.85 19.92
CA VAL A 63 13.23 15.45 18.59
C VAL A 63 13.98 14.52 17.65
N VAL A 64 15.08 13.91 18.10
CA VAL A 64 15.83 12.93 17.30
C VAL A 64 14.97 11.70 16.98
N GLY A 65 14.24 11.17 17.96
CA GLY A 65 13.33 10.03 17.77
C GLY A 65 12.24 10.33 16.74
N LEU A 66 11.56 11.48 16.85
CA LEU A 66 10.57 11.93 15.87
C LEU A 66 11.20 12.13 14.48
N THR A 67 12.37 12.75 14.41
CA THR A 67 13.07 12.95 13.12
C THR A 67 13.38 11.63 12.44
N LEU A 68 13.88 10.64 13.20
CA LEU A 68 14.15 9.30 12.68
C LEU A 68 12.87 8.58 12.26
N LEU A 69 11.78 8.72 13.02
CA LEU A 69 10.48 8.16 12.68
C LEU A 69 9.95 8.74 11.36
N PHE A 70 9.94 10.06 11.22
CA PHE A 70 9.50 10.73 9.98
C PHE A 70 10.42 10.42 8.80
N LEU A 71 11.73 10.28 9.05
CA LEU A 71 12.68 9.85 8.02
C LEU A 71 12.35 8.44 7.53
N ALA A 72 12.13 7.49 8.44
CA ALA A 72 11.74 6.12 8.11
C ALA A 72 10.40 6.09 7.34
N LEU A 73 9.38 6.77 7.86
CA LEU A 73 8.06 6.94 7.24
C LEU A 73 8.19 7.44 5.80
N THR A 74 8.97 8.51 5.60
CA THR A 74 9.20 9.12 4.29
C THR A 74 9.97 8.19 3.35
N MET A 75 11.02 7.51 3.84
CA MET A 75 11.81 6.60 3.02
C MET A 75 10.99 5.39 2.58
N CYS A 76 10.23 4.78 3.49
CA CYS A 76 9.32 3.67 3.19
C CYS A 76 8.33 4.06 2.09
N TYR A 77 7.62 5.19 2.24
CA TYR A 77 6.65 5.65 1.24
C TYR A 77 7.32 5.97 -0.10
N ARG A 78 8.47 6.66 -0.07
CA ARG A 78 9.17 7.07 -1.29
C ARG A 78 9.63 5.87 -2.11
N TRP A 79 10.16 4.83 -1.46
CA TRP A 79 10.56 3.61 -2.16
C TRP A 79 9.36 2.77 -2.60
N PHE A 80 8.32 2.68 -1.77
CA PHE A 80 7.05 2.05 -2.14
C PHE A 80 6.51 2.66 -3.43
N ALA A 81 6.31 3.98 -3.45
CA ALA A 81 5.75 4.70 -4.60
C ALA A 81 6.58 4.46 -5.87
N ARG A 82 7.92 4.50 -5.78
CA ARG A 82 8.77 4.21 -6.95
C ARG A 82 8.59 2.79 -7.48
N LEU A 83 8.62 1.78 -6.61
CA LEU A 83 8.53 0.38 -7.03
C LEU A 83 7.13 0.04 -7.55
N SER A 84 6.08 0.49 -6.85
CA SER A 84 4.70 0.17 -7.20
C SER A 84 4.23 0.90 -8.44
N GLU A 85 4.49 2.20 -8.56
CA GLU A 85 4.12 2.98 -9.75
C GLU A 85 4.88 2.51 -10.99
N GLY A 86 6.18 2.23 -10.84
CA GLY A 86 6.96 1.62 -11.92
C GLY A 86 6.40 0.27 -12.38
N ALA A 87 5.93 -0.57 -11.45
CA ALA A 87 5.28 -1.83 -11.79
C ALA A 87 3.91 -1.64 -12.48
N VAL A 88 3.14 -0.63 -12.08
CA VAL A 88 1.85 -0.29 -12.71
C VAL A 88 2.07 0.19 -14.15
N VAL A 89 3.02 1.09 -14.38
CA VAL A 89 3.33 1.59 -15.72
C VAL A 89 3.79 0.46 -16.64
N ASP A 90 4.72 -0.39 -16.19
CA ASP A 90 5.24 -1.51 -16.98
C ASP A 90 4.14 -2.52 -17.33
N GLU A 91 3.25 -2.85 -16.38
CA GLU A 91 2.17 -3.81 -16.64
C GLU A 91 1.06 -3.20 -17.52
N SER A 92 0.70 -1.93 -17.31
CA SER A 92 -0.28 -1.20 -18.14
C SER A 92 0.17 -1.15 -19.60
N HIS A 93 1.46 -0.87 -19.83
CA HIS A 93 2.05 -0.92 -21.16
C HIS A 93 2.02 -2.34 -21.76
N THR A 94 2.40 -3.35 -20.98
CA THR A 94 2.40 -4.75 -21.43
C THR A 94 1.01 -5.21 -21.86
N LEU A 95 -0.02 -4.90 -21.05
CA LEU A 95 -1.42 -5.21 -21.37
C LEU A 95 -1.88 -4.50 -22.65
N ARG A 96 -1.52 -3.22 -22.85
CA ARG A 96 -1.82 -2.47 -24.08
C ARG A 96 -1.24 -3.15 -25.32
N VAL A 97 0.03 -3.57 -25.26
CA VAL A 97 0.70 -4.26 -26.36
C VAL A 97 0.04 -5.61 -26.66
N GLU A 98 -0.29 -6.39 -25.63
CA GLU A 98 -0.98 -7.68 -25.80
C GLU A 98 -2.37 -7.52 -26.43
N ILE A 99 -3.14 -6.51 -26.00
CA ILE A 99 -4.47 -6.22 -26.55
C ILE A 99 -4.35 -5.75 -28.01
N GLY A 100 -3.38 -4.86 -28.30
CA GLY A 100 -3.11 -4.39 -29.67
C GLY A 100 -2.71 -5.52 -30.61
N ALA A 101 -1.82 -6.41 -30.18
CA ALA A 101 -1.42 -7.59 -30.96
C ALA A 101 -2.59 -8.53 -31.24
N ARG A 102 -3.51 -8.72 -30.28
CA ARG A 102 -4.73 -9.50 -30.50
C ARG A 102 -5.72 -8.81 -31.44
N ALA A 103 -5.84 -7.48 -31.36
CA ALA A 103 -6.73 -6.71 -32.23
C ALA A 103 -6.27 -6.73 -33.70
N LEU A 104 -4.96 -6.79 -33.94
CA LEU A 104 -4.36 -6.90 -35.28
C LEU A 104 -4.18 -8.36 -35.76
N GLY A 105 -4.56 -9.34 -34.94
CA GLY A 105 -4.38 -10.76 -35.24
C GLY A 105 -5.32 -11.28 -36.34
N ALA A 106 -5.02 -12.47 -36.86
CA ALA A 106 -5.78 -13.11 -37.92
C ALA A 106 -7.22 -13.51 -37.52
N VAL A 107 -7.50 -13.59 -36.21
CA VAL A 107 -8.83 -13.91 -35.68
C VAL A 107 -9.53 -12.60 -35.31
N PRO A 108 -10.62 -12.21 -36.00
CA PRO A 108 -11.29 -10.96 -35.72
C PRO A 108 -11.94 -10.98 -34.32
N LEU A 109 -11.63 -9.97 -33.52
CA LEU A 109 -12.32 -9.74 -32.25
C LEU A 109 -13.74 -9.23 -32.55
N ARG A 110 -14.77 -9.94 -32.07
CA ARG A 110 -16.17 -9.49 -32.13
C ARG A 110 -16.44 -8.43 -31.05
N ARG A 111 -15.85 -7.25 -31.19
CA ARG A 111 -15.97 -6.10 -30.26
C ARG A 111 -16.07 -4.80 -31.07
N GLN A 112 -16.78 -3.79 -30.55
CA GLN A 112 -16.78 -2.48 -31.20
C GLN A 112 -15.42 -1.78 -31.07
N HIS A 113 -15.01 -0.99 -32.06
CA HIS A 113 -13.72 -0.28 -32.02
C HIS A 113 -13.55 0.61 -30.78
N GLY A 114 -14.62 1.31 -30.36
CA GLY A 114 -14.61 2.12 -29.13
C GLY A 114 -14.47 1.27 -27.86
N GLU A 115 -15.08 0.09 -27.83
CA GLU A 115 -14.94 -0.85 -26.71
C GLU A 115 -13.50 -1.40 -26.63
N LEU A 116 -12.89 -1.75 -27.78
CA LEU A 116 -11.49 -2.17 -27.83
C LEU A 116 -10.53 -1.07 -27.36
N LEU A 117 -10.81 0.20 -27.70
CA LEU A 117 -10.03 1.33 -27.24
C LEU A 117 -10.13 1.50 -25.72
N THR A 118 -11.34 1.38 -25.14
CA THR A 118 -11.54 1.45 -23.69
C THR A 118 -10.82 0.32 -22.97
N ILE A 119 -10.89 -0.91 -23.51
CA ILE A 119 -10.20 -2.07 -22.92
C ILE A 119 -8.68 -1.89 -22.98
N ALA A 120 -8.15 -1.42 -24.12
CA ALA A 120 -6.73 -1.17 -24.27
C ALA A 120 -6.23 -0.04 -23.35
N SER A 121 -7.05 0.98 -23.09
CA SER A 121 -6.63 2.14 -22.29
C SER A 121 -7.02 2.02 -20.81
N SER A 122 -8.31 2.22 -20.51
CA SER A 122 -8.88 2.33 -19.18
C SER A 122 -8.79 1.00 -18.41
N ASP A 123 -9.25 -0.10 -19.01
CA ASP A 123 -9.29 -1.38 -18.29
C ASP A 123 -7.89 -1.93 -18.05
N ALA A 124 -6.95 -1.72 -18.99
CA ALA A 124 -5.54 -2.06 -18.80
C ALA A 124 -4.90 -1.28 -17.64
N ASP A 125 -5.19 0.03 -17.53
CA ASP A 125 -4.67 0.86 -16.43
C ASP A 125 -5.24 0.42 -15.09
N GLN A 126 -6.56 0.21 -15.04
CA GLN A 126 -7.25 -0.24 -13.83
C GLN A 126 -6.81 -1.66 -13.41
N ALA A 127 -6.58 -2.56 -14.36
CA ALA A 127 -6.05 -3.89 -14.08
C ALA A 127 -4.63 -3.82 -13.50
N ALA A 128 -3.75 -2.99 -14.06
CA ALA A 128 -2.40 -2.79 -13.56
C ALA A 128 -2.38 -2.21 -12.14
N ARG A 129 -3.27 -1.25 -11.83
CA ARG A 129 -3.43 -0.65 -10.50
C ARG A 129 -3.77 -1.65 -9.40
N SER A 130 -4.24 -2.85 -9.74
CA SER A 130 -4.46 -3.92 -8.75
C SER A 130 -3.21 -4.26 -7.92
N ILE A 131 -2.01 -3.93 -8.42
CA ILE A 131 -0.74 -4.00 -7.67
C ILE A 131 -0.78 -3.10 -6.43
N ILE A 132 -1.10 -1.82 -6.61
CA ILE A 132 -1.16 -0.83 -5.52
C ILE A 132 -2.25 -1.22 -4.53
N TRP A 133 -3.40 -1.69 -5.02
CA TRP A 133 -4.53 -2.08 -4.17
C TRP A 133 -4.18 -3.26 -3.28
N LEU A 134 -3.43 -4.24 -3.81
CA LEU A 134 -2.95 -5.36 -3.02
C LEU A 134 -1.94 -4.92 -1.97
N CYS A 135 -0.99 -4.06 -2.35
CA CYS A 135 -0.03 -3.51 -1.38
C CYS A 135 -0.78 -2.77 -0.27
N GLY A 136 -1.74 -1.92 -0.64
CA GLY A 136 -2.61 -1.18 0.28
C GLY A 136 -3.36 -2.08 1.24
N LEU A 137 -3.95 -3.18 0.76
CA LEU A 137 -4.62 -4.16 1.61
C LEU A 137 -3.68 -4.76 2.66
N VAL A 138 -2.47 -5.13 2.25
CA VAL A 138 -1.46 -5.70 3.16
C VAL A 138 -0.97 -4.64 4.16
N GLY A 139 -0.70 -3.43 3.70
CA GLY A 139 -0.27 -2.31 4.53
C GLY A 139 -1.33 -1.92 5.57
N SER A 140 -2.57 -1.70 5.15
CA SER A 140 -3.69 -1.37 6.04
C SER A 140 -3.99 -2.50 7.03
N GLY A 141 -3.89 -3.77 6.60
CA GLY A 141 -4.03 -4.91 7.50
C GLY A 141 -2.95 -4.93 8.59
N ALA A 142 -1.71 -4.67 8.23
CA ALA A 142 -0.61 -4.54 9.20
C ALA A 142 -0.83 -3.36 10.16
N ALA A 143 -1.26 -2.21 9.63
CA ALA A 143 -1.60 -1.02 10.43
C ALA A 143 -2.67 -1.34 11.47
N LEU A 144 -3.76 -1.98 11.03
CA LEU A 144 -4.89 -2.33 11.89
C LEU A 144 -4.47 -3.27 13.02
N VAL A 145 -3.72 -4.33 12.69
CA VAL A 145 -3.19 -5.26 13.69
C VAL A 145 -2.28 -4.54 14.69
N LEU A 146 -1.36 -3.71 14.20
CA LEU A 146 -0.43 -2.97 15.05
C LEU A 146 -1.17 -2.00 15.97
N SER A 147 -2.14 -1.24 15.45
CA SER A 147 -2.97 -0.32 16.23
C SER A 147 -3.71 -1.05 17.36
N CYS A 148 -4.32 -2.19 17.08
CA CYS A 148 -4.99 -2.99 18.11
C CYS A 148 -4.00 -3.44 19.21
N VAL A 149 -2.83 -3.93 18.82
CA VAL A 149 -1.78 -4.36 19.76
C VAL A 149 -1.35 -3.19 20.64
N VAL A 150 -1.09 -2.02 20.05
CA VAL A 150 -0.64 -0.82 20.76
C VAL A 150 -1.70 -0.33 21.75
N LEU A 151 -2.96 -0.21 21.31
CA LEU A 151 -4.05 0.24 22.16
C LEU A 151 -4.24 -0.69 23.37
N LEU A 152 -4.28 -1.99 23.15
CA LEU A 152 -4.42 -2.98 24.21
C LEU A 152 -3.20 -3.04 25.15
N SER A 153 -2.01 -2.67 24.66
CA SER A 153 -0.79 -2.62 25.47
C SER A 153 -0.73 -1.38 26.37
N ILE A 154 -1.37 -0.28 25.96
CA ILE A 154 -1.43 0.96 26.76
C ILE A 154 -2.46 0.80 27.88
N ASP A 155 -3.71 0.46 27.54
CA ASP A 155 -4.76 0.20 28.51
C ASP A 155 -5.80 -0.76 27.90
N ALA A 156 -6.01 -1.90 28.55
CA ALA A 156 -6.87 -2.96 28.01
C ALA A 156 -8.34 -2.55 27.90
N LEU A 157 -8.85 -1.71 28.81
CA LEU A 157 -10.25 -1.30 28.81
C LEU A 157 -10.51 -0.22 27.76
N LEU A 158 -9.71 0.85 27.75
CA LEU A 158 -9.77 1.91 26.74
C LEU A 158 -9.53 1.34 25.34
N GLY A 159 -8.55 0.44 25.19
CA GLY A 159 -8.28 -0.25 23.94
C GLY A 159 -9.45 -1.09 23.46
N ALA A 160 -10.06 -1.90 24.35
CA ALA A 160 -11.22 -2.72 24.00
C ALA A 160 -12.44 -1.87 23.60
N VAL A 161 -12.71 -0.78 24.33
CA VAL A 161 -13.82 0.14 24.00
C VAL A 161 -13.63 0.73 22.61
N LEU A 162 -12.43 1.26 22.31
CA LEU A 162 -12.15 1.85 21.00
C LEU A 162 -12.28 0.84 19.86
N ILE A 163 -11.76 -0.38 20.03
CA ILE A 163 -11.83 -1.45 19.03
C ILE A 163 -13.29 -1.85 18.71
N VAL A 164 -14.17 -1.84 19.72
CA VAL A 164 -15.59 -2.19 19.52
C VAL A 164 -16.38 -1.05 18.87
N THR A 165 -15.99 0.21 19.09
CA THR A 165 -16.71 1.38 18.58
C THR A 165 -16.23 1.88 17.22
N ALA A 166 -15.03 1.47 16.77
CA ALA A 166 -14.42 1.87 15.49
C ALA A 166 -15.08 1.19 14.29
#